data_AF-A0A561T0F5-F1
#
_entry.id   AF-A0A561T0F5-F1
#
_cell.length_a   1.000
_cell.length_b   1.000
_cell.length_c   1.000
_cell.angle_alpha   90.00
_cell.angle_beta   90.00
_cell.angle_gamma   90.00
#
_symmetry.space_group_name_H-M   'P 1'
#
loop_
_entity.id
_entity.type
_entity.pdbx_description
1 polymer ?
#
loop_
_entity_poly.entity_id
_entity_poly.type
_entity_poly.pdbx_seq_one_letter_code
_entity_poly.pdbx_strand_id
1 'polypeptide(L)'
;MWLVTGIDEEHRFPDWVAAAAFYRQIVEDWVARNGGPDRCGDQARRVQDLPPGGSQEVEFTAADGSGETVRFALSWDIGGGRTDHFVAC
;
A
#
# COMPACT_ATOMS: atom_id res chain seq x y z
N MET A 1 -16.46 2.93 2.42
CA MET A 1 -15.88 1.56 2.44
C MET A 1 -14.37 1.74 2.57
N TRP A 2 -13.59 0.85 3.18
CA TRP A 2 -12.13 0.96 3.08
C TRP A 2 -11.64 0.33 1.79
N LEU A 3 -10.71 1.02 1.14
CA LEU A 3 -10.05 0.61 -0.09
C LEU A 3 -8.58 0.39 0.19
N VAL A 4 -8.08 -0.78 -0.20
CA VAL A 4 -6.66 -1.07 -0.23
C VAL A 4 -6.26 -1.28 -1.69
N THR A 5 -5.33 -0.49 -2.18
CA THR A 5 -4.75 -0.62 -3.52
C THR A 5 -3.27 -1.02 -3.41
N GLY A 6 -2.86 -1.99 -4.22
CA GLY A 6 -1.46 -2.40 -4.41
C GLY A 6 -1.07 -2.42 -5.89
N ILE A 7 0.05 -3.10 -6.22
CA ILE A 7 0.64 -3.17 -7.57
C ILE A 7 -0.37 -3.56 -8.65
N ASP A 8 -1.31 -4.45 -8.34
CA ASP A 8 -2.31 -4.95 -9.30
C ASP A 8 -3.68 -5.26 -8.65
N GLU A 9 -3.82 -5.08 -7.34
CA GLU A 9 -4.97 -5.57 -6.60
C GLU A 9 -5.68 -4.45 -5.84
N GLU A 10 -6.99 -4.34 -6.04
CA GLU A 10 -7.89 -3.50 -5.26
C GLU A 10 -8.75 -4.38 -4.35
N HIS A 11 -8.69 -4.14 -3.05
CA HIS A 11 -9.48 -4.86 -2.07
C HIS A 11 -10.35 -3.90 -1.25
N ARG A 12 -11.62 -4.25 -1.12
CA ARG A 12 -12.62 -3.46 -0.40
C ARG A 12 -12.99 -4.12 0.92
N PHE A 13 -12.92 -3.36 2.00
CA PHE A 13 -13.19 -3.82 3.35
C PHE A 13 -14.28 -2.98 4.00
N PRO A 14 -15.24 -3.60 4.71
CA PRO A 14 -16.28 -2.86 5.42
C PRO A 14 -15.76 -2.16 6.69
N ASP A 15 -14.62 -2.60 7.21
CA ASP A 15 -14.03 -2.15 8.47
C ASP A 15 -12.56 -1.74 8.31
N TRP A 16 -12.13 -0.74 9.10
CA TRP A 16 -10.76 -0.20 9.03
C TRP A 16 -9.73 -1.20 9.51
N VAL A 17 -10.02 -1.96 10.56
CA VAL A 17 -9.08 -2.93 11.15
C VAL A 17 -8.78 -4.03 10.14
N ALA A 18 -9.80 -4.53 9.44
CA ALA A 18 -9.61 -5.50 8.38
C ALA A 18 -8.77 -4.93 7.22
N ALA A 19 -9.06 -3.70 6.80
CA ALA A 19 -8.31 -3.02 5.74
C ALA A 19 -6.84 -2.79 6.11
N ALA A 20 -6.59 -2.27 7.32
CA ALA A 20 -5.25 -2.00 7.84
C ALA A 20 -4.45 -3.29 8.04
N ALA A 21 -5.08 -4.38 8.47
CA ALA A 21 -4.44 -5.69 8.57
C ALA A 21 -4.02 -6.22 7.20
N PHE A 22 -4.89 -6.14 6.20
CA PHE A 22 -4.58 -6.58 4.84
C PHE A 22 -3.49 -5.70 4.20
N TYR A 23 -3.59 -4.38 4.37
CA TYR A 23 -2.60 -3.42 3.89
C TYR A 23 -1.20 -3.68 4.47
N ARG A 24 -1.11 -3.97 5.78
CA ARG A 24 0.15 -4.40 6.40
C ARG A 24 0.69 -5.68 5.79
N GLN A 25 -0.18 -6.67 5.61
CA GLN A 25 0.22 -7.98 5.08
C GLN A 25 0.80 -7.89 3.66
N ILE A 26 0.15 -7.16 2.75
CA ILE A 26 0.64 -7.02 1.37
C ILE A 26 1.95 -6.23 1.29
N VAL A 27 2.11 -5.23 2.16
CA VAL A 27 3.36 -4.45 2.25
C VAL A 27 4.48 -5.31 2.81
N GLU A 28 4.25 -6.07 3.88
CA GLU A 28 5.25 -6.95 4.47
C GLU A 28 5.68 -8.07 3.51
N ASP A 29 4.73 -8.68 2.79
CA ASP A 29 5.02 -9.67 1.75
C ASP A 29 5.86 -9.06 0.62
N TRP A 30 5.52 -7.86 0.16
CA TRP A 30 6.31 -7.17 -0.86
C TRP A 30 7.73 -6.86 -0.37
N VAL A 31 7.88 -6.33 0.85
CA VAL A 31 9.18 -6.02 1.45
C VAL A 31 10.02 -7.28 1.60
N ALA A 32 9.44 -8.39 2.05
CA ALA A 32 10.13 -9.67 2.16
C ALA A 32 10.66 -10.17 0.80
N ARG A 33 9.91 -9.93 -0.29
CA ARG A 33 10.32 -10.30 -1.66
C ARG A 33 11.35 -9.35 -2.28
N ASN A 34 11.41 -8.09 -1.85
CA ASN A 34 12.23 -7.03 -2.47
C ASN A 34 13.51 -6.67 -1.70
N GLY A 35 14.06 -7.61 -0.95
CA GLY A 35 15.35 -7.44 -0.25
C GLY A 35 15.23 -7.08 1.22
N GLY A 36 14.03 -7.20 1.80
CA GLY A 36 13.80 -7.16 3.22
C GLY A 36 13.76 -5.75 3.83
N PRO A 37 13.57 -5.68 5.16
CA PRO A 37 13.35 -4.42 5.87
C PRO A 37 14.56 -3.46 5.82
N ASP A 38 15.77 -3.92 5.51
CA ASP A 38 16.94 -3.03 5.38
C ASP A 38 16.83 -2.06 4.19
N ARG A 39 16.16 -2.46 3.10
CA ARG A 39 15.95 -1.58 1.94
C ARG A 39 14.70 -0.72 2.03
N CYS A 40 13.71 -1.16 2.80
CA CYS A 40 12.35 -0.61 2.79
C CYS A 40 11.86 -0.21 4.20
N GLY A 41 12.75 -0.17 5.18
CA GLY A 41 12.43 -0.21 6.61
C GLY A 41 11.69 1.01 7.13
N ASP A 42 11.93 2.21 6.59
CA ASP A 42 11.20 3.41 7.01
C ASP A 42 9.73 3.34 6.59
N GLN A 43 9.47 2.96 5.34
CA GLN A 43 8.14 2.81 4.79
C GLN A 43 7.38 1.65 5.45
N ALA A 44 8.03 0.50 5.62
CA ALA A 44 7.43 -0.66 6.29
C ALA A 44 7.02 -0.32 7.74
N ARG A 45 7.86 0.44 8.45
CA ARG A 45 7.59 0.87 9.83
C ARG A 45 6.40 1.84 9.92
N ARG A 46 6.25 2.75 8.96
CA ARG A 46 5.06 3.64 8.87
C ARG A 46 3.77 2.85 8.69
N VAL A 47 3.82 1.73 7.97
CA VAL A 47 2.66 0.84 7.77
C VAL A 47 2.32 0.02 9.02
N GLN A 48 3.26 -0.18 9.95
CA GLN A 48 2.94 -0.80 11.23
C GLN A 48 2.19 0.19 12.15
N ASP A 49 2.57 1.47 12.12
CA ASP A 49 2.01 2.52 12.99
C ASP A 49 0.85 3.32 12.36
N LEU A 50 -0.10 2.63 11.71
CA LEU A 50 -1.23 3.30 11.04
C LEU A 50 -2.19 3.92 12.07
N PRO A 51 -2.50 5.22 11.97
CA PRO A 51 -3.51 5.84 12.82
C PRO A 51 -4.91 5.29 12.48
N PRO A 52 -5.74 4.98 13.48
CA PRO A 52 -7.09 4.46 13.26
C PRO A 52 -7.94 5.44 12.45
N GLY A 53 -8.57 4.94 11.39
CA GLY A 53 -9.39 5.76 10.50
C GLY A 53 -8.60 6.73 9.61
N GLY A 54 -7.27 6.63 9.58
CA GLY A 54 -6.43 7.41 8.68
C GLY A 54 -6.26 6.74 7.32
N SER A 55 -6.29 7.54 6.26
CA SER A 55 -5.75 7.15 4.96
C SER A 55 -4.22 7.19 4.99
N GLN A 56 -3.58 6.24 4.34
CA GLN A 56 -2.14 6.05 4.34
C GLN A 56 -1.68 5.59 2.97
N GLU A 57 -0.47 5.98 2.62
CA GLU A 57 0.13 5.67 1.33
C GLU A 57 1.63 5.52 1.49
N VAL A 58 2.18 4.49 0.88
CA VAL A 58 3.61 4.28 0.79
C VAL A 58 4.01 3.91 -0.62
N GLU A 59 5.17 4.42 -1.02
CA GLU A 59 5.81 4.10 -2.29
C GLU A 59 7.15 3.43 -1.99
N PHE A 60 7.40 2.34 -2.71
CA PHE A 60 8.66 1.61 -2.67
C PHE A 60 9.31 1.63 -4.04
N THR A 61 10.63 1.80 -4.08
CA THR A 61 11.39 1.63 -5.32
C THR A 61 11.73 0.16 -5.49
N ALA A 62 11.37 -0.42 -6.64
CA ALA A 62 11.62 -1.81 -6.96
C ALA A 62 13.14 -2.09 -6.99
N ALA A 63 13.51 -3.25 -6.45
CA ALA A 63 14.90 -3.61 -6.18
C ALA A 63 15.70 -4.04 -7.42
N ASP A 64 15.03 -4.21 -8.56
CA ASP A 64 15.59 -4.68 -9.83
C ASP A 64 16.35 -3.59 -10.61
N GLY A 65 16.34 -2.34 -10.10
CA GLY A 65 17.10 -1.23 -10.69
C GLY A 65 16.45 -0.59 -11.91
N SER A 66 15.22 -0.99 -12.28
CA SER A 66 14.38 -0.29 -13.26
C SER A 66 14.00 1.13 -12.83
N GLY A 67 14.01 1.41 -11.52
CA GLY A 67 13.43 2.63 -10.96
C GLY A 67 11.90 2.60 -10.93
N GLU A 68 11.27 1.46 -11.20
CA GLU A 68 9.83 1.27 -11.07
C GLU A 68 9.42 1.50 -9.60
N THR A 69 8.37 2.28 -9.39
CA THR A 69 7.84 2.57 -8.06
C THR A 69 6.55 1.83 -7.85
N VAL A 70 6.51 1.07 -6.77
CA VAL A 70 5.36 0.32 -6.31
C VAL A 70 4.63 1.16 -5.26
N ARG A 71 3.37 1.48 -5.53
CA ARG A 71 2.51 2.23 -4.61
C ARG A 71 1.53 1.29 -3.92
N PHE A 72 1.44 1.43 -2.60
CA PHE A 72 0.38 0.86 -1.81
C PHE A 72 -0.40 2.00 -1.16
N ALA A 73 -1.73 1.95 -1.21
CA ALA A 73 -2.56 2.90 -0.48
C ALA A 73 -3.68 2.21 0.29
N LEU A 74 -3.98 2.74 1.46
CA LEU A 74 -5.14 2.48 2.29
C LEU A 74 -5.93 3.77 2.36
N SER A 75 -7.17 3.78 1.87
CA SER A 75 -8.00 4.98 1.85
C SER A 75 -9.45 4.66 2.16
N TRP A 76 -10.17 5.62 2.73
CA TRP A 76 -11.62 5.51 2.80
C TRP A 76 -12.22 5.85 1.42
N ASP A 77 -12.89 4.88 0.81
CA ASP A 77 -13.77 5.04 -0.34
C ASP A 77 -14.99 5.88 0.10
N ILE A 78 -14.86 7.18 -0.16
CA ILE A 78 -15.92 8.18 -0.25
C ILE A 78 -16.37 8.16 -1.71
N GLY A 79 -17.13 7.14 -2.11
CA GLY A 79 -17.47 6.86 -3.50
C GLY A 79 -17.76 8.11 -4.34
N GLY A 80 -16.93 8.36 -5.37
CA GLY A 80 -17.13 9.48 -6.28
C GLY A 80 -15.90 9.98 -7.05
N GLY A 81 -15.17 9.10 -7.73
CA GLY A 81 -14.34 9.51 -8.87
C GLY A 81 -12.82 9.47 -8.66
N ARG A 82 -12.17 8.82 -9.63
CA ARG A 82 -10.72 8.73 -9.88
C ARG A 82 -9.92 7.81 -8.97
N THR A 83 -10.05 6.51 -9.24
CA THR A 83 -8.85 5.70 -9.45
C THR A 83 -8.27 6.14 -10.80
N ASP A 84 -7.47 7.22 -10.84
CA ASP A 84 -6.57 7.41 -11.99
C ASP A 84 -5.59 6.23 -11.91
N HIS A 85 -5.88 5.21 -12.70
CA HIS A 85 -4.86 4.28 -13.18
C HIS A 85 -3.75 5.13 -13.78
N PHE A 86 -2.70 5.39 -12.99
CA PHE A 86 -1.48 6.02 -13.48
C PHE A 86 -0.71 4.92 -14.23
N VAL A 87 -1.08 4.71 -15.49
CA VAL A 87 -0.24 3.98 -16.45
C VAL A 87 0.87 4.93 -16.85
N ALA A 88 2.09 4.68 -16.36
CA ALA A 88 3.29 5.30 -16.91
C ALA A 88 3.55 4.68 -18.30
N CYS A 89 3.46 5.50 -19.34
CA CYS A 89 4.07 5.24 -20.65
C CYS A 89 5.45 5.89 -20.70
#